data_AF-A0A938SQY3-F1
#
_entry.id   AF-A0A938SQY3-F1
#
_cell.length_a   1.000
_cell.length_b   1.000
_cell.length_c   1.000
_cell.angle_alpha   90.00
_cell.angle_beta   90.00
_cell.angle_gamma   90.00
#
_symmetry.space_group_name_H-M   'P 1'
#
loop_
_entity.id
_entity.type
_entity.pdbx_description
1 polymer ?
#
loop_
_entity_poly.entity_id
_entity_poly.type
_entity_poly.pdbx_seq_one_letter_code
_entity_poly.pdbx_strand_id
1 'polypeptide(L)'
;MRRPKPSKPKRPARARMRSSHRNDDQAGIDAGRVAALRELFWHNVVRETLTSLSMLSARAESRTGGTPDPADQILDGRLAVITNAGERIPIAHVTPLFACGVPGTEAQRALSIAVECTVFQITAPSGEQYTLPLHEIRGVHALTDELMKQLHEESRAQSGAGLGEPFGFAAFTSLARAEQDEDASGSADAGSGPAI
;
A
#
# COMPACT_ATOMS: atom_id res chain seq x y z
N MET A 1 22.26 87.27 33.06
CA MET A 1 22.59 85.92 32.55
C MET A 1 21.47 84.95 32.94
N ARG A 2 20.69 84.45 31.97
CA ARG A 2 19.53 83.57 32.18
C ARG A 2 19.96 82.11 31.97
N ARG A 3 19.77 81.24 32.97
CA ARG A 3 20.03 79.79 32.86
C ARG A 3 18.92 79.10 32.03
N PRO A 4 19.25 78.21 31.08
CA PRO A 4 18.25 77.48 30.31
C PRO A 4 17.70 76.29 31.11
N LYS A 5 16.39 76.03 30.97
CA LYS A 5 15.69 74.90 31.60
C LYS A 5 16.00 73.58 30.85
N PRO A 6 16.17 72.45 31.55
CA PRO A 6 16.41 71.16 30.92
C PRO A 6 15.12 70.58 30.30
N SER A 7 15.25 70.09 29.06
CA SER A 7 14.20 69.41 28.28
C SER A 7 13.95 67.98 28.77
N LYS A 8 12.68 67.59 28.89
CA LYS A 8 12.25 66.23 29.28
C LYS A 8 12.56 65.21 28.17
N PRO A 9 12.95 63.96 28.50
CA PRO A 9 13.19 62.90 27.52
C PRO A 9 11.88 62.33 26.95
N LYS A 10 11.85 62.16 25.63
CA LYS A 10 10.78 61.49 24.86
C LYS A 10 10.79 59.98 25.17
N ARG A 11 9.69 59.43 25.68
CA ARG A 11 9.49 57.96 25.80
C ARG A 11 9.47 57.34 24.39
N PRO A 12 10.19 56.24 24.13
CA PRO A 12 10.06 55.52 22.87
C PRO A 12 8.71 54.80 22.79
N ALA A 13 8.10 54.86 21.61
CA ALA A 13 6.87 54.16 21.29
C ALA A 13 7.06 52.66 21.46
N ARG A 14 6.16 52.02 22.22
CA ARG A 14 6.05 50.56 22.27
C ARG A 14 5.85 50.03 20.85
N ALA A 15 6.89 49.42 20.30
CA ALA A 15 6.75 48.55 19.14
C ALA A 15 5.79 47.43 19.55
N ARG A 16 4.55 47.47 19.04
CA ARG A 16 3.67 46.30 19.03
C ARG A 16 4.42 45.26 18.20
N MET A 17 5.07 44.32 18.88
CA MET A 17 5.39 43.03 18.29
C MET A 17 4.04 42.46 17.82
N ARG A 18 3.77 42.65 16.54
CA ARG A 18 2.82 41.81 15.82
C ARG A 18 3.40 40.42 15.96
N SER A 19 2.82 39.63 16.85
CA SER A 19 2.94 38.19 16.83
C SER A 19 2.64 37.79 15.39
N SER A 20 3.70 37.42 14.67
CA SER A 20 3.57 36.60 13.49
C SER A 20 2.87 35.32 13.96
N HIS A 21 1.54 35.32 13.87
CA HIS A 21 0.81 34.09 13.59
C HIS A 21 1.34 33.60 12.25
N ARG A 22 2.48 32.91 12.33
CA ARG A 22 2.83 31.88 11.38
C ARG A 22 1.72 30.85 11.51
N ASN A 23 0.71 31.03 10.67
CA ASN A 23 0.04 29.89 10.05
C ASN A 23 1.11 29.21 9.19
N ASP A 24 2.09 28.55 9.83
CA ASP A 24 2.92 27.59 9.15
C ASP A 24 2.10 26.30 9.21
N ASP A 25 1.32 26.12 8.15
CA ASP A 25 1.13 24.86 7.49
C ASP A 25 0.74 23.68 8.39
N GLN A 26 -0.57 23.55 8.59
CA GLN A 26 -1.16 22.21 8.44
C GLN A 26 -0.65 21.68 7.11
N ALA A 27 0.36 20.79 7.18
CA ALA A 27 0.85 20.02 6.06
C ALA A 27 -0.32 19.26 5.47
N GLY A 28 -1.03 19.92 4.54
CA GLY A 28 -2.10 19.34 3.77
C GLY A 28 -1.49 18.13 3.07
N ILE A 29 -2.06 16.96 3.33
CA ILE A 29 -1.59 15.72 2.75
C ILE A 29 -1.50 15.93 1.23
N ASP A 30 -0.30 15.88 0.66
CA ASP A 30 -0.09 16.09 -0.77
C ASP A 30 -0.89 15.03 -1.55
N ALA A 31 -1.83 15.50 -2.35
CA ALA A 31 -2.70 14.62 -3.13
C ALA A 31 -1.90 13.74 -4.10
N GLY A 32 -0.77 14.24 -4.61
CA GLY A 32 0.15 13.46 -5.45
C GLY A 32 0.77 12.30 -4.68
N ARG A 33 1.34 12.58 -3.50
CA ARG A 33 1.86 11.54 -2.59
C ARG A 33 0.81 10.51 -2.20
N VAL A 34 -0.42 10.92 -1.89
CA VAL A 34 -1.51 9.97 -1.54
C VAL A 34 -1.87 9.07 -2.72
N ALA A 35 -1.93 9.62 -3.93
CA ALA A 35 -2.21 8.83 -5.12
C ALA A 35 -1.11 7.78 -5.36
N ALA A 36 0.17 8.18 -5.26
CA ALA A 36 1.30 7.27 -5.40
C ALA A 36 1.31 6.17 -4.33
N LEU A 37 1.04 6.51 -3.07
CA LEU A 37 0.95 5.53 -1.98
C LEU A 37 -0.19 4.53 -2.19
N ARG A 38 -1.37 5.00 -2.64
CA ARG A 38 -2.51 4.12 -2.97
C ARG A 38 -2.20 3.19 -4.13
N GLU A 39 -1.51 3.69 -5.14
CA GLU A 39 -1.10 2.90 -6.30
C GLU A 39 -0.09 1.82 -5.91
N LEU A 40 0.95 2.17 -5.15
CA LEU A 40 1.92 1.20 -4.62
C LEU A 40 1.27 0.15 -3.72
N PHE A 41 0.40 0.57 -2.80
CA PHE A 41 -0.38 -0.34 -1.97
C PHE A 41 -1.16 -1.32 -2.83
N TRP A 42 -1.86 -0.82 -3.85
CA TRP A 42 -2.71 -1.65 -4.68
C TRP A 42 -1.91 -2.60 -5.56
N HIS A 43 -0.78 -2.16 -6.11
CA HIS A 43 0.17 -3.03 -6.80
C HIS A 43 0.66 -4.16 -5.89
N ASN A 44 0.94 -3.89 -4.62
CA ASN A 44 1.35 -4.94 -3.68
C ASN A 44 0.22 -5.94 -3.40
N VAL A 45 -1.03 -5.46 -3.22
CA VAL A 45 -2.19 -6.33 -3.01
C VAL A 45 -2.44 -7.23 -4.23
N VAL A 46 -2.42 -6.65 -5.43
CA VAL A 46 -2.61 -7.42 -6.67
C VAL A 46 -1.48 -8.44 -6.84
N ARG A 47 -0.23 -8.06 -6.58
CA ARG A 47 0.92 -8.98 -6.62
C ARG A 47 0.72 -10.17 -5.71
N GLU A 48 0.42 -9.93 -4.44
CA GLU A 48 0.25 -10.98 -3.45
C GLU A 48 -0.91 -11.92 -3.81
N THR A 49 -1.99 -11.35 -4.33
CA THR A 49 -3.15 -12.11 -4.80
C THR A 49 -2.77 -13.02 -5.97
N LEU A 50 -2.12 -12.47 -7.01
CA LEU A 50 -1.73 -13.24 -8.20
C LEU A 50 -0.66 -14.28 -7.89
N THR A 51 0.28 -13.97 -6.98
CA THR A 51 1.26 -14.93 -6.48
C THR A 51 0.58 -16.07 -5.74
N SER A 52 -0.38 -15.77 -4.85
CA SER A 52 -1.17 -16.80 -4.16
C SER A 52 -1.97 -17.67 -5.13
N LEU A 53 -2.60 -17.06 -6.14
CA LEU A 53 -3.30 -17.78 -7.20
C LEU A 53 -2.35 -18.66 -8.00
N SER A 54 -1.13 -18.19 -8.29
CA SER A 54 -0.13 -19.01 -8.99
C SER A 54 0.30 -20.25 -8.20
N MET A 55 0.38 -20.14 -6.87
CA MET A 55 0.64 -21.29 -6.01
C MET A 55 -0.53 -22.28 -6.03
N LEU A 56 -1.77 -21.79 -6.07
CA LEU A 56 -2.96 -22.63 -6.22
C LEU A 56 -2.98 -23.32 -7.59
N SER A 57 -2.68 -22.58 -8.66
CA SER A 57 -2.55 -23.07 -10.03
C SER A 57 -1.52 -24.21 -10.12
N ALA A 58 -0.31 -24.01 -9.61
CA ALA A 58 0.74 -25.05 -9.60
C ALA A 58 0.35 -26.30 -8.80
N ARG A 59 -0.40 -26.14 -7.70
CA ARG A 59 -0.94 -27.27 -6.92
C ARG A 59 -2.01 -28.04 -7.69
N ALA A 60 -2.91 -27.33 -8.39
CA ALA A 60 -3.94 -27.95 -9.21
C ALA A 60 -3.33 -28.77 -10.35
N GLU A 61 -2.31 -28.25 -11.04
CA GLU A 61 -1.59 -28.98 -12.10
C GLU A 61 -0.87 -30.24 -11.59
N SER A 62 -0.34 -30.19 -10.37
CA SER A 62 0.36 -31.32 -9.76
C SER A 62 -0.57 -32.45 -9.32
N ARG A 63 -1.89 -32.23 -9.27
CA ARG A 63 -2.88 -33.22 -8.84
C ARG A 63 -3.42 -33.99 -10.05
N THR A 64 -2.90 -35.19 -10.26
CA THR A 64 -3.46 -36.14 -11.24
C THR A 64 -4.46 -37.09 -10.57
N GLY A 65 -5.77 -36.81 -10.71
CA GLY A 65 -6.83 -37.81 -10.49
C GLY A 65 -7.37 -37.96 -9.06
N GLY A 66 -7.82 -36.86 -8.43
CA GLY A 66 -8.51 -36.87 -7.13
C GLY A 66 -9.86 -36.14 -7.17
N THR A 67 -10.60 -36.17 -6.05
CA THR A 67 -11.80 -35.33 -5.86
C THR A 67 -11.45 -33.85 -5.98
N PRO A 68 -12.27 -33.01 -6.65
CA PRO A 68 -12.02 -31.58 -6.79
C PRO A 68 -11.88 -30.91 -5.43
N ASP A 69 -10.80 -30.16 -5.23
CA ASP A 69 -10.63 -29.32 -4.04
C ASP A 69 -11.54 -28.09 -4.20
N PRO A 70 -12.21 -27.62 -3.14
CA PRO A 70 -12.85 -26.31 -3.15
C PRO A 70 -11.98 -25.18 -3.73
N ALA A 71 -10.66 -25.22 -3.54
CA ALA A 71 -9.74 -24.26 -4.11
C ALA A 71 -9.70 -24.27 -5.66
N ASP A 72 -9.99 -25.41 -6.30
CA ASP A 72 -10.04 -25.52 -7.76
C ASP A 72 -11.26 -24.76 -8.32
N GLN A 73 -12.31 -24.52 -7.50
CA GLN A 73 -13.50 -23.75 -7.88
C GLN A 73 -13.23 -22.24 -7.95
N ILE A 74 -12.11 -21.75 -7.39
CA ILE A 74 -11.71 -20.35 -7.50
C ILE A 74 -11.11 -20.07 -8.90
N LEU A 75 -10.51 -21.10 -9.50
CA LEU A 75 -9.81 -21.07 -10.79
C LEU A 75 -10.68 -21.62 -11.94
N ASP A 76 -11.99 -21.54 -11.83
CA ASP A 76 -12.93 -21.95 -12.90
C ASP A 76 -13.43 -20.76 -13.76
N GLY A 77 -12.84 -19.57 -13.56
CA GLY A 77 -13.26 -18.32 -14.20
C GLY A 77 -14.18 -17.45 -13.35
N ARG A 78 -14.54 -17.85 -12.12
CA ARG A 78 -15.29 -16.99 -11.18
C ARG A 78 -14.46 -15.85 -10.62
N LEU A 79 -13.14 -15.89 -10.74
CA LEU A 79 -12.26 -14.77 -10.43
C LEU A 79 -11.79 -14.14 -11.74
N ALA A 80 -11.69 -12.81 -11.79
CA ALA A 80 -11.19 -12.08 -12.94
C ALA A 80 -10.23 -10.97 -12.54
N VAL A 81 -9.26 -10.66 -13.39
CA VAL A 81 -8.55 -9.38 -13.31
C VAL A 81 -9.29 -8.32 -14.11
N ILE A 82 -9.23 -7.07 -13.64
CA ILE A 82 -9.70 -5.89 -14.37
C ILE A 82 -8.47 -5.15 -14.88
N THR A 83 -8.38 -4.89 -16.18
CA THR A 83 -7.29 -4.11 -16.77
C THR A 83 -7.55 -2.60 -16.66
N ASN A 84 -6.53 -1.77 -16.91
CA ASN A 84 -6.70 -0.32 -17.01
C ASN A 84 -7.70 0.10 -18.11
N ALA A 85 -7.84 -0.71 -19.17
CA ALA A 85 -8.84 -0.50 -20.22
C ALA A 85 -10.27 -0.89 -19.78
N GLY A 86 -10.44 -1.43 -18.57
CA GLY A 86 -11.72 -1.91 -18.05
C GLY A 86 -12.13 -3.28 -18.55
N GLU A 87 -11.24 -3.99 -19.26
CA GLU A 87 -11.46 -5.37 -19.68
C GLU A 87 -11.42 -6.28 -18.46
N ARG A 88 -12.32 -7.27 -18.43
CA ARG A 88 -12.38 -8.28 -17.37
C ARG A 88 -11.92 -9.61 -17.93
N ILE A 89 -10.78 -10.08 -17.46
CA ILE A 89 -10.18 -11.33 -17.93
C ILE A 89 -10.41 -12.39 -16.84
N PRO A 90 -11.30 -13.38 -17.08
CA PRO A 90 -11.52 -14.47 -16.13
C PRO A 90 -10.25 -15.31 -15.97
N ILE A 91 -10.05 -15.84 -14.78
CA ILE A 91 -8.84 -16.56 -14.38
C ILE A 91 -9.17 -18.04 -14.26
N ALA A 92 -8.54 -18.83 -15.12
CA ALA A 92 -8.43 -20.28 -14.97
C ALA A 92 -7.03 -20.70 -14.49
N HIS A 93 -6.00 -19.91 -14.81
CA HIS A 93 -4.63 -20.20 -14.41
C HIS A 93 -3.80 -18.91 -14.32
N VAL A 94 -2.83 -18.87 -13.40
CA VAL A 94 -1.89 -17.76 -13.27
C VAL A 94 -0.46 -18.28 -13.18
N THR A 95 0.44 -17.72 -13.99
CA THR A 95 1.88 -18.06 -13.99
C THR A 95 2.72 -16.77 -13.94
N PRO A 96 3.61 -16.58 -12.94
CA PRO A 96 4.53 -15.46 -12.94
C PRO A 96 5.62 -15.66 -14.02
N LEU A 97 5.86 -14.66 -14.87
CA LEU A 97 6.87 -14.74 -15.94
C LEU A 97 8.26 -14.26 -15.52
N PHE A 98 8.34 -13.42 -14.49
CA PHE A 98 9.61 -12.96 -13.89
C PHE A 98 9.65 -13.31 -12.41
N ALA A 99 9.98 -14.56 -12.08
CA ALA A 99 10.12 -15.04 -10.69
C ALA A 99 11.59 -15.40 -10.35
N CYS A 100 12.54 -14.63 -10.88
CA CYS A 100 13.96 -14.89 -10.69
C CYS A 100 14.49 -14.09 -9.49
N GLY A 101 14.71 -14.78 -8.37
CA GLY A 101 15.49 -14.26 -7.25
C GLY A 101 16.96 -14.10 -7.60
N VAL A 102 17.51 -12.90 -7.42
CA VAL A 102 18.96 -12.70 -7.47
C VAL A 102 19.54 -13.12 -6.12
N PRO A 103 20.39 -14.16 -6.07
CA PRO A 103 21.11 -14.50 -4.84
C PRO A 103 22.08 -13.36 -4.52
N GLY A 104 22.16 -12.94 -3.26
CA GLY A 104 23.02 -11.82 -2.91
C GLY A 104 22.87 -11.26 -1.50
N THR A 105 23.39 -10.05 -1.33
CA THR A 105 23.24 -9.25 -0.10
C THR A 105 21.77 -8.96 0.19
N GLU A 106 21.46 -8.54 1.42
CA GLU A 106 20.10 -8.21 1.82
C GLU A 106 19.47 -7.12 0.93
N ALA A 107 20.24 -6.09 0.57
CA ALA A 107 19.79 -5.04 -0.36
C ALA A 107 19.49 -5.58 -1.77
N GLN A 108 20.27 -6.54 -2.27
CA GLN A 108 20.03 -7.18 -3.56
C GLN A 108 18.78 -8.07 -3.53
N ARG A 109 18.55 -8.77 -2.41
CA ARG A 109 17.32 -9.53 -2.21
C ARG A 109 16.10 -8.61 -2.12
N ALA A 110 16.19 -7.47 -1.43
CA ALA A 110 15.12 -6.48 -1.37
C ALA A 110 14.77 -5.91 -2.75
N LEU A 111 15.78 -5.60 -3.57
CA LEU A 111 15.59 -5.19 -4.97
C LEU A 111 14.99 -6.29 -5.84
N SER A 112 15.41 -7.54 -5.62
CA SER A 112 14.88 -8.71 -6.32
C SER A 112 13.39 -8.89 -6.02
N ILE A 113 13.01 -8.87 -4.74
CA ILE A 113 11.61 -8.93 -4.29
C ILE A 113 10.77 -7.79 -4.91
N ALA A 114 11.35 -6.59 -5.07
CA ALA A 114 10.64 -5.45 -5.66
C ALA A 114 10.28 -5.67 -7.15
N VAL A 115 11.13 -6.39 -7.90
CA VAL A 115 10.99 -6.60 -9.36
C VAL A 115 10.38 -7.97 -9.71
N GLU A 116 10.49 -8.95 -8.82
CA GLU A 116 9.89 -10.26 -8.98
C GLU A 116 8.36 -10.20 -9.03
N CYS A 117 7.77 -11.08 -9.84
CA CYS A 117 6.32 -11.19 -10.02
C CYS A 117 5.68 -9.86 -10.43
N THR A 118 6.33 -9.10 -11.32
CA THR A 118 5.80 -7.85 -11.92
C THR A 118 5.10 -8.08 -13.26
N VAL A 119 5.22 -9.28 -13.83
CA VAL A 119 4.49 -9.71 -15.04
C VAL A 119 3.93 -11.09 -14.80
N PHE A 120 2.64 -11.25 -15.10
CA PHE A 120 1.93 -12.52 -14.99
C PHE A 120 1.35 -12.91 -16.34
N GLN A 121 1.35 -14.20 -16.62
CA GLN A 121 0.51 -14.82 -17.63
C GLN A 121 -0.78 -15.30 -16.97
N ILE A 122 -1.92 -14.89 -17.52
CA ILE A 122 -3.24 -15.30 -17.08
C ILE A 122 -3.88 -16.09 -18.22
N THR A 123 -4.33 -17.31 -17.91
CA THR A 123 -5.11 -18.13 -18.85
C THR A 123 -6.58 -18.04 -18.47
N ALA A 124 -7.42 -17.69 -19.43
CA ALA A 124 -8.86 -17.71 -19.29
C ALA A 124 -9.43 -19.14 -19.42
N PRO A 125 -10.66 -19.42 -18.92
CA PRO A 125 -11.30 -20.72 -19.13
C PRO A 125 -11.51 -21.10 -20.60
N SER A 126 -11.57 -20.10 -21.49
CA SER A 126 -11.59 -20.29 -22.94
C SER A 126 -10.28 -20.85 -23.51
N GLY A 127 -9.19 -20.80 -22.74
CA GLY A 127 -7.83 -21.12 -23.16
C GLY A 127 -7.03 -19.91 -23.68
N GLU A 128 -7.64 -18.73 -23.78
CA GLU A 128 -6.94 -17.49 -24.16
C GLU A 128 -5.89 -17.11 -23.11
N GLN A 129 -4.73 -16.64 -23.56
CA GLN A 129 -3.61 -16.28 -22.69
C GLN A 129 -3.29 -14.80 -22.80
N TYR A 130 -3.13 -14.17 -21.64
CA TYR A 130 -2.86 -12.75 -21.50
C TYR A 130 -1.58 -12.57 -20.70
N THR A 131 -0.61 -11.84 -21.25
CA THR A 131 0.60 -11.45 -20.53
C THR A 131 0.46 -10.02 -20.06
N LEU A 132 0.28 -9.83 -18.75
CA LEU A 132 -0.04 -8.55 -18.15
C LEU A 132 1.05 -8.11 -17.17
N PRO A 133 1.66 -6.94 -17.37
CA PRO A 133 2.38 -6.25 -16.33
C PRO A 133 1.44 -5.85 -15.19
N LEU A 134 1.98 -5.77 -13.98
CA LEU A 134 1.18 -5.47 -12.79
C LEU A 134 0.51 -4.09 -12.84
N HIS A 135 1.19 -3.10 -13.41
CA HIS A 135 0.64 -1.75 -13.61
C HIS A 135 -0.53 -1.70 -14.60
N GLU A 136 -0.72 -2.73 -15.42
CA GLU A 136 -1.90 -2.85 -16.29
C GLU A 136 -3.13 -3.43 -15.57
N ILE A 137 -2.94 -4.02 -14.39
CA ILE A 137 -4.00 -4.67 -13.63
C ILE A 137 -4.55 -3.69 -12.59
N ARG A 138 -5.76 -3.21 -12.86
CA ARG A 138 -6.47 -2.27 -12.01
C ARG A 138 -7.16 -2.93 -10.82
N GLY A 139 -7.34 -4.24 -10.81
CA GLY A 139 -7.84 -4.96 -9.64
C GLY A 139 -8.24 -6.40 -9.92
N VAL A 140 -8.77 -7.04 -8.89
CA VAL A 140 -9.31 -8.41 -8.93
C VAL A 140 -10.79 -8.36 -8.56
N HIS A 141 -11.61 -9.13 -9.26
CA HIS A 141 -13.07 -9.15 -9.13
C HIS A 141 -13.55 -10.59 -9.05
N ALA A 142 -14.28 -10.93 -8.00
CA ALA A 142 -15.09 -12.14 -7.94
C ALA A 142 -16.39 -11.94 -8.72
N LEU A 143 -16.56 -12.68 -9.82
CA LEU A 143 -17.67 -12.59 -10.77
C LEU A 143 -18.96 -13.29 -10.29
N THR A 144 -18.97 -13.90 -9.09
CA THR A 144 -20.18 -14.52 -8.52
C THR A 144 -20.50 -14.03 -7.12
N ASP A 145 -21.79 -13.83 -6.86
CA ASP A 145 -22.31 -13.41 -5.55
C ASP A 145 -22.04 -14.48 -4.48
N GLU A 146 -22.06 -15.77 -4.85
CA GLU A 146 -21.71 -16.86 -3.94
C GLU A 146 -20.26 -16.79 -3.46
N LEU A 147 -19.31 -16.48 -4.35
CA LEU A 147 -17.89 -16.37 -3.98
C LEU A 147 -17.64 -15.14 -3.09
N MET A 148 -18.31 -14.02 -3.39
CA MET A 148 -18.27 -12.83 -2.53
C MET A 148 -18.82 -13.12 -1.12
N LYS A 149 -19.89 -13.91 -1.03
CA LYS A 149 -20.47 -14.31 0.26
C LYS A 149 -19.52 -15.21 1.05
N GLN A 150 -18.86 -16.17 0.41
CA GLN A 150 -17.86 -17.05 1.05
C GLN A 150 -16.65 -16.26 1.55
N LEU A 151 -16.10 -15.35 0.73
CA LEU A 151 -14.98 -14.49 1.14
C LEU A 151 -15.34 -13.61 2.35
N HIS A 152 -16.56 -13.08 2.41
CA HIS A 152 -17.05 -12.34 3.57
C HIS A 152 -17.16 -13.19 4.85
N GLU A 153 -17.60 -14.44 4.71
CA GLU A 153 -17.73 -15.38 5.84
C GLU A 153 -16.36 -15.81 6.38
N GLU A 154 -15.40 -16.13 5.50
CA GLU A 154 -14.02 -16.48 5.87
C GLU A 154 -13.26 -15.31 6.51
N SER A 155 -13.42 -14.11 5.97
CA SER A 155 -12.81 -12.89 6.53
C SER A 155 -13.33 -12.61 7.95
N ARG A 156 -14.63 -12.79 8.21
CA ARG A 156 -15.22 -12.66 9.54
C ARG A 156 -14.72 -13.73 10.52
N ALA A 157 -14.48 -14.95 10.03
CA ALA A 157 -13.97 -16.04 10.84
C ALA A 157 -12.49 -15.87 11.22
N GLN A 158 -11.67 -15.33 10.30
CA GLN A 158 -10.26 -15.02 10.58
C GLN A 158 -10.09 -13.76 11.45
N SER A 159 -10.99 -12.79 11.34
CA SER A 159 -10.93 -11.51 12.09
C SER A 159 -11.46 -11.61 13.52
N GLY A 160 -11.12 -12.68 14.25
CA GLY A 160 -11.53 -12.88 15.63
C GLY A 160 -11.36 -11.63 16.50
N ALA A 161 -12.49 -10.99 16.86
CA ALA A 161 -12.67 -10.07 17.98
C ALA A 161 -11.74 -8.85 18.15
N GLY A 162 -11.11 -8.29 17.10
CA GLY A 162 -10.16 -7.18 17.25
C GLY A 162 -10.42 -5.97 16.35
N LEU A 163 -11.06 -4.94 16.92
CA LEU A 163 -11.22 -3.55 16.44
C LEU A 163 -11.92 -3.37 15.08
N GLY A 164 -13.05 -2.67 15.08
CA GLY A 164 -13.98 -2.51 13.94
C GLY A 164 -13.50 -1.70 12.74
N GLU A 165 -12.24 -1.87 12.33
CA GLU A 165 -11.73 -1.36 11.07
C GLU A 165 -12.14 -2.33 9.94
N PRO A 166 -12.67 -1.83 8.80
CA PRO A 166 -13.10 -2.68 7.69
C PRO A 166 -11.91 -3.37 7.00
N PHE A 167 -12.22 -4.45 6.25
CA PHE A 167 -11.23 -5.25 5.52
C PHE A 167 -10.26 -4.36 4.71
N GLY A 168 -8.96 -4.59 4.89
CA GLY A 168 -7.89 -3.87 4.21
C GLY A 168 -7.56 -2.48 4.78
N PHE A 169 -8.37 -1.91 5.67
CA PHE A 169 -8.13 -0.58 6.25
C PHE A 169 -6.96 -0.57 7.23
N ALA A 170 -6.85 -1.58 8.09
CA ALA A 170 -5.71 -1.73 8.99
C ALA A 170 -4.40 -1.83 8.19
N ALA A 171 -4.35 -2.68 7.15
CA ALA A 171 -3.18 -2.86 6.28
C ALA A 171 -2.81 -1.57 5.51
N PHE A 172 -3.81 -0.84 5.00
CA PHE A 172 -3.61 0.43 4.30
C PHE A 172 -3.05 1.52 5.23
N THR A 173 -3.49 1.54 6.50
CA THR A 173 -3.05 2.55 7.47
C THR A 173 -1.75 2.19 8.17
N SER A 174 -1.30 0.93 8.14
CA SER A 174 0.02 0.51 8.66
C SER A 174 1.18 1.31 8.07
N LEU A 175 1.15 1.57 6.75
CA LEU A 175 2.21 2.31 6.06
C LEU A 175 2.26 3.78 6.50
N ALA A 176 1.09 4.41 6.65
CA ALA A 176 1.00 5.80 7.11
C ALA A 176 1.37 5.95 8.60
N ARG A 177 1.14 4.91 9.42
CA ARG A 177 1.55 4.88 10.83
C ARG A 177 3.06 4.66 10.99
N ALA A 178 3.66 3.81 10.17
CA ALA A 178 5.10 3.57 10.18
C ALA A 178 5.92 4.85 9.87
N GLU A 179 5.48 5.66 8.91
CA GLU A 179 6.13 6.96 8.60
C GLU A 179 6.01 7.95 9.78
N GLN A 180 4.89 7.96 10.51
CA GLN A 180 4.70 8.83 11.67
C GLN A 180 5.59 8.45 12.86
N ASP A 181 5.86 7.15 13.03
CA ASP A 181 6.75 6.64 14.10
C ASP A 181 8.23 6.93 13.78
N GLU A 182 8.64 6.97 12.51
CA GLU A 182 9.97 7.40 12.07
C GLU A 182 10.18 8.91 12.27
N ASP A 183 9.18 9.74 11.94
CA ASP A 183 9.24 11.19 12.17
C ASP A 183 9.23 11.55 13.68
N ALA A 184 8.54 10.76 14.51
CA ALA A 184 8.53 10.94 15.96
C ALA A 184 9.86 10.53 16.61
N SER A 185 10.49 9.45 16.15
CA SER A 185 11.77 8.94 16.69
C SER A 185 13.00 9.74 16.24
N GLY A 186 12.94 10.45 15.11
CA GLY A 186 13.99 11.38 14.67
C GLY A 186 14.04 12.72 15.43
N SER A 187 13.04 13.04 16.25
CA SER A 187 12.94 14.31 16.99
C SER A 187 13.49 14.28 18.42
N ALA A 188 13.87 13.11 18.94
CA ALA A 188 14.22 12.90 20.34
C ALA A 188 15.74 12.97 20.66
N ASP A 189 16.63 13.05 19.66
CA ASP A 189 18.09 13.02 19.88
C ASP A 189 18.79 14.34 19.50
N ALA A 190 18.35 15.44 20.10
CA ALA A 190 19.06 16.70 20.07
C ALA A 190 19.11 17.34 21.46
N GLY A 191 19.79 16.70 22.41
CA GLY A 191 20.06 17.35 23.68
C GLY A 191 20.54 16.48 24.82
N SER A 192 21.74 15.92 24.72
CA SER A 192 22.57 15.70 25.93
C SER A 192 24.03 15.47 25.56
N GLY A 193 24.78 16.56 25.35
CA GLY A 193 26.23 16.49 25.39
C GLY A 193 26.71 16.26 26.83
N PRO A 194 27.64 15.33 27.09
CA PRO A 194 28.22 15.22 28.42
C PRO A 194 29.22 16.36 28.63
N ALA A 195 28.92 17.22 29.59
CA ALA A 195 29.96 17.95 30.31
C ALA A 195 30.48 17.03 31.42
N ILE A 196 31.70 16.49 31.29
CA ILE A 196 32.87 16.67 32.19
C ILE A 196 34.12 16.29 31.40
#